data_AF-A0AAJ1B0H4-F1
#
_entry.id   AF-A0AAJ1B0H4-F1
#
_cell.length_a   1.000
_cell.length_b   1.000
_cell.length_c   1.000
_cell.angle_alpha   90.00
_cell.angle_beta   90.00
_cell.angle_gamma   90.00
#
_symmetry.space_group_name_H-M   'P 1'
#
loop_
_entity.id
_entity.type
_entity.pdbx_description
1 polymer ?
#
loop_
_entity_poly.entity_id
_entity_poly.type
_entity_poly.pdbx_seq_one_letter_code
_entity_poly.pdbx_strand_id
1 'polypeptide(L)' 'EAINTETIMVHVRKLREKIEANPKKPEYLKVVWGIGYKIEKGV' A
#
# COMPACT_ATOMS: atom_id res chain seq x y z
N GLU A 1 18.54 -4.01 13.14
CA GLU A 1 18.39 -4.00 11.68
C GLU A 1 17.72 -2.71 11.25
N ALA A 2 18.26 -2.03 10.23
CA ALA A 2 17.55 -0.89 9.63
C ALA A 2 16.44 -1.46 8.74
N ILE A 3 15.18 -1.16 9.05
CA ILE A 3 14.06 -1.46 8.15
C ILE A 3 14.30 -0.63 6.89
N ASN A 4 14.60 -1.28 5.76
CA ASN A 4 14.80 -0.60 4.49
C ASN A 4 13.43 -0.14 3.94
N THR A 5 13.15 1.14 4.10
CA THR A 5 11.89 1.78 3.68
C THR A 5 11.67 1.74 2.17
N GLU A 6 12.74 1.67 1.37
CA GLU A 6 12.64 1.55 -0.10
C GLU A 6 12.01 0.22 -0.50
N THR A 7 12.33 -0.85 0.24
CA THR A 7 11.80 -2.19 0.00
C THR A 7 10.28 -2.23 0.26
N ILE A 8 9.79 -1.47 1.25
CA ILE A 8 8.36 -1.38 1.57
C ILE A 8 7.56 -0.80 0.40
N MET A 9 8.04 0.29 -0.22
CA MET A 9 7.33 0.91 -1.35
C MET A 9 7.18 -0.03 -2.54
N VAL A 10 8.22 -0.83 -2.85
CA VAL A 10 8.18 -1.83 -3.92
C VAL A 10 7.15 -2.91 -3.61
N HIS A 11 7.11 -3.44 -2.39
CA HIS A 11 6.15 -4.46 -2.01
C HIS A 11 4.71 -3.94 -1.95
N VAL A 12 4.49 -2.72 -1.45
CA VAL A 12 3.17 -2.07 -1.45
C VAL A 12 2.66 -1.90 -2.88
N ARG A 13 3.50 -1.48 -3.82
CA ARG A 13 3.13 -1.39 -5.23
C ARG A 13 2.73 -2.75 -5.80
N LYS A 14 3.55 -3.78 -5.59
CA LYS A 14 3.27 -5.15 -6.06
C LYS A 14 1.99 -5.73 -5.46
N LEU A 15 1.68 -5.37 -4.21
CA LEU A 15 0.42 -5.78 -3.56
C LEU A 15 -0.76 -5.07 -4.22
N ARG A 16 -0.70 -3.75 -4.41
CA ARG A 16 -1.77 -2.99 -5.09
C ARG A 16 -2.04 -3.50 -6.50
N GLU A 17 -1.00 -3.83 -7.26
CA GLU A 17 -1.13 -4.44 -8.60
C GLU A 17 -1.93 -5.75 -8.60
N LYS A 18 -2.03 -6.46 -7.47
CA LYS A 18 -2.75 -7.73 -7.34
C LYS A 18 -4.15 -7.59 -6.75
N ILE A 19 -4.38 -6.61 -5.87
CA ILE A 19 -5.63 -6.52 -5.09
C ILE A 19 -6.53 -5.35 -5.51
N GLU A 20 -5.97 -4.31 -6.13
CA GLU A 20 -6.73 -3.13 -6.53
C GLU A 20 -7.20 -3.28 -7.98
N ALA A 21 -8.45 -2.87 -8.26
CA ALA A 21 -8.93 -2.75 -9.63
C ALA A 21 -8.12 -1.70 -10.43
N ASN A 22 -7.72 -0.63 -9.76
CA ASN A 22 -6.80 0.38 -10.29
C ASN A 22 -5.73 0.73 -9.25
N PRO A 23 -4.48 0.26 -9.40
CA PRO A 23 -3.41 0.54 -8.45
C PRO A 23 -3.10 2.04 -8.24
N LYS A 24 -3.48 2.90 -9.19
CA LYS A 24 -3.32 4.36 -9.10
C LYS A 24 -4.45 5.02 -8.29
N LYS A 25 -5.56 4.32 -8.06
CA LYS A 25 -6.69 4.75 -7.23
C LYS A 25 -7.00 3.64 -6.20
N PRO A 26 -6.14 3.47 -5.18
CA PRO A 26 -6.27 2.36 -4.23
C PRO A 26 -7.50 2.53 -3.33
N GLU A 27 -8.33 1.50 -3.26
CA GLU A 27 -9.52 1.42 -2.42
C GLU A 27 -9.27 0.60 -1.15
N TYR A 28 -8.43 -0.44 -1.23
CA TYR A 28 -8.15 -1.34 -0.12
C TYR A 28 -6.90 -0.92 0.69
N LEU A 29 -5.75 -0.73 0.03
CA LEU A 29 -4.48 -0.43 0.71
C LEU A 29 -4.15 1.07 0.61
N LYS A 30 -4.55 1.85 1.62
CA LYS A 30 -4.40 3.32 1.64
C LYS A 30 -3.17 3.78 2.44
N VAL A 31 -2.66 4.95 2.08
CA VAL A 31 -1.58 5.63 2.82
C VAL A 31 -2.20 6.52 3.90
N VAL A 32 -1.67 6.41 5.11
CA VAL A 32 -1.95 7.32 6.22
C VAL A 32 -0.68 8.13 6.49
N TRP A 33 -0.72 9.41 6.14
CA TRP A 33 0.43 10.30 6.23
C TRP A 33 0.99 10.36 7.65
N GLY A 34 2.32 10.24 7.78
CA GLY A 34 3.02 10.25 9.06
C GLY A 34 2.87 8.97 9.89
N ILE A 35 2.12 7.97 9.42
CA ILE A 35 1.85 6.73 10.16
C ILE A 35 2.27 5.50 9.34
N GLY A 36 1.82 5.37 8.09
CA GLY A 36 2.13 4.20 7.26
C GLY A 36 0.98 3.82 6.32
N TYR A 37 0.56 2.55 6.35
CA TYR A 37 -0.47 2.00 5.47
C TYR A 37 -1.60 1.36 6.27
N LYS A 38 -2.81 1.42 5.74
CA LYS A 38 -4.03 0.85 6.34
C LYS A 38 -4.79 0.04 5.30
N ILE A 39 -5.35 -1.09 5.74
CA ILE A 39 -6.34 -1.85 4.97
C ILE A 39 -7.73 -1.34 5.31
N GLU A 40 -8.50 -1.00 4.28
CA GLU A 40 -9.91 -0.67 4.38
C GLU A 40 -10.73 -1.74 3.67
N LYS A 41 -11.89 -2.08 4.22
CA LYS A 41 -12.87 -2.91 3.51
C LYS A 41 -13.40 -2.05 2.35
N GLY A 42 -13.23 -2.53 1.12
CA GLY A 42 -13.91 -1.96 -0.04
C GLY A 42 -15.42 -1.95 0.23
N VAL A 43 -16.09 -0.89 -0.23
CA VAL A 43 -17.55 -0.74 -0.13
C VAL A 43 -18.22 -1.78 -1.03
#